data_AF-A0A7D5M234-F1
#
_entry.id   AF-A0A7D5M234-F1
#
_cell.length_a   1.000
_cell.length_b   1.000
_cell.length_c   1.000
_cell.angle_alpha   90.00
_cell.angle_beta   90.00
_cell.angle_gamma   90.00
#
_symmetry.space_group_name_H-M   'P 1'
#
loop_
_entity.id
_entity.type
_entity.pdbx_description
1 polymer ?
#
loop_
_entity_poly.entity_id
_entity_poly.type
_entity_poly.pdbx_seq_one_letter_code
_entity_poly.pdbx_strand_id
1 'polypeptide(L)' 'MKEIFVYCKTCKKKVKAVILTKHDKEYDESTSSYKRYGMVRILQHTIGFRKNCEDTSQIKAIVESDSKDSNGVMT' A
#
# COMPACT_ATOMS: atom_id res chain seq x y z
N MET A 1 13.78 1.14 6.94
CA MET A 1 12.35 1.44 6.71
C MET A 1 11.74 0.25 5.98
N LYS A 2 10.58 -0.28 6.40
CA LYS A 2 9.94 -1.41 5.71
C LYS A 2 9.18 -0.89 4.47
N GLU A 3 9.49 -1.46 3.30
CA GLU A 3 8.77 -1.20 2.05
C GLU A 3 7.57 -2.15 1.94
N ILE A 4 6.46 -1.64 1.38
CA ILE A 4 5.28 -2.43 1.02
C ILE A 4 4.84 -2.12 -0.40
N PHE A 5 3.87 -2.89 -0.90
CA PHE A 5 3.19 -2.60 -2.15
C PHE A 5 1.79 -2.08 -1.90
N VAL A 6 1.41 -1.04 -2.63
CA VAL A 6 0.07 -0.44 -2.62
C VAL A 6 -0.36 -0.14 -4.05
N TYR A 7 -1.63 0.18 -4.25
CA TYR A 7 -2.11 0.70 -5.52
C TYR A 7 -2.01 2.22 -5.54
N CYS A 8 -1.29 2.76 -6.53
CA CYS A 8 -1.26 4.20 -6.77
C CYS A 8 -2.67 4.69 -7.09
N LYS A 9 -3.12 5.75 -6.42
CA LYS A 9 -4.48 6.29 -6.64
C LYS A 9 -4.63 6.91 -8.03
N THR A 10 -3.54 7.47 -8.56
CA THR A 10 -3.48 8.16 -9.86
C THR A 10 -3.52 7.18 -11.03
N CYS A 11 -2.68 6.13 -11.03
CA CYS A 11 -2.57 5.23 -12.18
C CYS A 11 -3.10 3.80 -11.93
N LYS A 12 -3.58 3.50 -10.71
CA LYS A 12 -4.12 2.19 -10.29
C LYS A 12 -3.16 1.00 -10.45
N LYS A 13 -1.86 1.26 -10.61
CA LYS A 13 -0.84 0.20 -10.69
C LYS A 13 -0.30 -0.14 -9.30
N LYS A 14 0.18 -1.37 -9.15
CA LYS A 14 0.97 -1.80 -8.00
C LYS A 14 2.29 -1.05 -7.97
N VAL A 15 2.58 -0.38 -6.86
CA VAL A 15 3.75 0.47 -6.68
C VAL A 15 4.37 0.26 -5.31
N LYS A 16 5.66 0.56 -5.18
CA LYS A 16 6.33 0.52 -3.88
C LYS A 16 5.95 1.74 -3.05
N ALA A 17 5.79 1.54 -1.75
CA ALA A 17 5.60 2.59 -0.77
C ALA A 17 6.40 2.30 0.49
N VAL A 18 6.78 3.36 1.20
CA VAL A 18 7.47 3.26 2.49
C VAL A 18 6.49 3.53 3.62
N ILE A 19 6.54 2.72 4.67
CA ILE A 19 5.72 2.93 5.86
C ILE A 19 6.28 4.11 6.64
N LEU A 20 5.45 5.14 6.87
CA LEU A 20 5.76 6.29 7.70
C LEU A 20 5.32 6.06 9.15
N THR A 21 4.09 5.59 9.32
CA THR A 21 3.52 5.29 10.63
C THR A 21 2.75 3.97 10.58
N LYS A 22 2.62 3.32 11.73
CA LYS A 22 1.75 2.17 11.93
C LYS A 22 0.72 2.52 12.99
N HIS A 23 -0.55 2.30 12.68
CA HIS A 23 -1.65 2.40 13.64
C HIS A 23 -1.83 1.07 14.37
N ASP A 24 -2.81 0.98 15.25
CA ASP A 24 -3.13 -0.25 15.94
C ASP A 24 -3.68 -1.32 15.00
N LYS A 25 -3.56 -2.57 15.44
CA LYS A 25 -4.06 -3.73 14.72
C LYS A 25 -5.57 -3.83 15.00
N GLU A 26 -6.36 -3.79 13.94
CA GLU A 26 -7.82 -3.83 13.99
C GLU A 26 -8.30 -5.19 13.45
N TYR A 27 -9.33 -5.76 14.06
CA TYR A 27 -9.99 -6.96 13.54
C TYR A 27 -11.06 -6.54 12.52
N ASP A 28 -10.94 -7.03 11.30
CA ASP A 28 -11.86 -6.78 10.21
C ASP A 28 -12.87 -7.93 10.15
N GLU A 29 -14.10 -7.69 10.63
CA GLU A 29 -15.17 -8.70 10.69
C GLU A 29 -15.61 -9.18 9.30
N SER A 30 -15.52 -8.33 8.27
CA SER A 30 -15.93 -8.67 6.91
C SER A 30 -15.02 -9.71 6.27
N THR A 31 -13.75 -9.72 6.68
CA THR A 31 -12.75 -10.67 6.19
C THR A 31 -12.31 -11.68 7.25
N SER A 32 -12.86 -11.59 8.46
CA SER A 32 -12.49 -12.41 9.63
C SER A 32 -10.97 -12.49 9.83
N SER A 33 -10.28 -11.36 9.67
CA SER A 33 -8.82 -11.28 9.69
C SER A 33 -8.35 -10.04 10.44
N TYR A 34 -7.14 -10.10 10.99
CA TYR A 34 -6.56 -8.91 11.61
C TYR A 34 -5.73 -8.11 10.60
N LYS A 35 -5.99 -6.81 10.54
CA LYS A 35 -5.30 -5.89 9.65
C LYS A 35 -4.69 -4.76 10.44
N ARG A 36 -3.51 -4.33 10.03
CA ARG A 36 -2.87 -3.14 10.59
C ARG A 36 -2.80 -2.07 9.53
N TYR A 37 -3.42 -0.93 9.82
CA TYR A 37 -3.33 0.24 8.96
C TYR A 37 -2.09 1.07 9.29
N GLY A 38 -1.64 1.84 8.32
CA GLY A 38 -0.54 2.77 8.48
C GLY A 38 -0.59 3.87 7.43
N MET A 39 0.07 4.99 7.70
CA MET A 39 0.35 5.96 6.66
C MET A 39 1.58 5.52 5.90
N VAL A 40 1.48 5.48 4.58
CA VAL A 40 2.59 5.15 3.70
C VAL A 40 2.78 6.24 2.67
N ARG A 41 4.03 6.47 2.27
CA ARG A 41 4.38 7.37 1.17
C ARG A 41 4.66 6.55 -0.08
N ILE A 42 3.94 6.86 -1.17
CA ILE A 42 4.22 6.25 -2.46
C ILE A 42 5.60 6.71 -2.95
N LEU A 43 6.41 5.77 -3.44
CA LEU A 43 7.65 6.09 -4.12
C LEU A 43 7.36 6.38 -5.59
N GLN A 44 8.03 7.39 -6.15
CA GLN A 44 7.93 7.71 -7.57
C GLN A 44 8.16 6.43 -8.39
N HIS A 45 7.28 6.18 -9.35
CA HIS A 45 7.28 4.93 -10.11
C HIS A 45 6.99 5.19 -11.58
N THR A 46 7.32 4.23 -12.44
CA THR A 46 7.06 4.32 -13.88
C THR A 46 5.63 3.90 -14.22
N ILE A 47 5.07 4.51 -15.26
CA ILE A 47 3.80 4.17 -15.91
C ILE A 47 4.13 3.71 -17.34
N GLY A 48 4.60 2.47 -17.47
CA GLY A 48 4.99 1.92 -18.78
C GLY A 48 6.34 2.43 -19.27
N PHE A 49 6.55 2.42 -20.59
CA PHE A 49 7.89 2.53 -21.19
C PHE A 49 8.58 3.90 -21.05
N ARG A 50 7.86 5.02 -20.85
CA ARG A 50 8.46 6.37 -20.92
C ARG A 50 7.88 7.45 -19.99
N LYS A 51 6.87 7.15 -19.16
CA LYS A 51 6.24 8.18 -18.29
C LYS A 51 6.44 7.82 -16.83
N ASN A 52 6.96 8.74 -16.02
CA ASN A 52 6.98 8.59 -14.57
C ASN A 52 5.66 9.10 -13.98
N CYS A 53 5.15 8.43 -12.95
CA CYS A 53 4.13 8.95 -12.06
C CYS A 53 4.84 9.62 -10.90
N GLU A 54 4.64 10.93 -10.79
CA GLU A 54 5.22 11.74 -9.71
C GLU A 54 4.35 11.74 -8.45
N ASP A 55 3.31 10.88 -8.43
CA ASP A 55 2.46 10.69 -7.27
C ASP A 55 3.25 10.06 -6.12
N THR A 56 3.73 10.93 -5.23
CA THR A 56 4.39 10.55 -3.98
C THR A 56 3.50 10.84 -2.78
N SER A 57 2.19 10.84 -2.98
CA SER A 57 1.19 11.14 -1.96
C SER A 57 1.33 10.19 -0.77
N GLN A 58 0.98 10.72 0.40
CA GLN A 58 0.82 9.90 1.60
C GLN A 58 -0.61 9.38 1.66
N ILE A 59 -0.77 8.08 1.84
CA ILE A 59 -2.09 7.43 1.89
C ILE A 59 -2.19 6.50 3.10
N LYS A 60 -3.40 6.34 3.64
CA LYS A 60 -3.73 5.24 4.54
C LYS A 60 -3.76 3.95 3.74
N ALA A 61 -3.01 2.95 4.16
CA ALA A 61 -2.98 1.63 3.55
C ALA A 61 -2.82 0.53 4.62
N ILE A 62 -3.13 -0.71 4.25
CA ILE A 62 -2.84 -1.88 5.08
C ILE A 62 -1.33 -2.15 4.99
N VAL A 63 -0.66 -2.15 6.14
CA VAL A 63 0.81 -2.33 6.25
C VAL A 63 1.20 -3.69 6.81
N GLU A 64 0.27 -4.38 7.47
CA GLU A 64 0.39 -5.77 7.89
C GLU A 64 -1.01 -6.41 7.77
N SER A 65 -1.08 -7.57 7.12
CA SER A 65 -2.28 -8.41 7.01
C SER A 65 -1.84 -9.85 6.81
N ASP A 66 -2.68 -10.79 7.25
CA ASP A 66 -2.49 -12.21 7.01
C ASP A 66 -2.85 -12.60 5.56
N SER A 67 -3.47 -11.69 4.81
CA SER A 67 -3.87 -11.87 3.41
C SER A 67 -3.22 -10.86 2.45
N LYS A 68 -2.98 -11.32 1.23
CA LYS A 68 -2.57 -10.50 0.08
C LYS A 68 -3.41 -10.89 -1.12
N ASP A 69 -3.65 -9.93 -2.01
CA ASP A 69 -4.25 -10.21 -3.31
C ASP A 69 -3.29 -10.96 -4.25
N SER A 70 -3.79 -11.32 -5.44
CA SER A 70 -3.02 -11.98 -6.50
C SER A 70 -1.82 -11.15 -6.98
N ASN A 71 -1.80 -9.84 -6.72
CA ASN A 71 -0.69 -8.95 -7.03
C ASN A 71 0.26 -8.78 -5.83
N GLY A 72 0.03 -9.45 -4.70
CA GLY A 72 0.87 -9.35 -3.50
C GLY A 72 0.72 -8.04 -2.73
N VAL A 73 -0.34 -7.27 -2.99
CA VAL A 73 -0.75 -6.11 -2.19
C VAL A 73 -1.56 -6.62 -1.00
N MET A 74 -1.34 -6.06 0.18
CA MET A 74 -2.04 -6.49 1.39
C MET A 74 -3.53 -6.12 1.31
N THR A 75 -4.39 -7.08 1.65
CA THR A 75 -5.86 -6.94 1.60
C THR A 75 -6.52 -7.42 2.88
#